data_AF-A0A532UXJ9-F1
#
_entry.id   AF-A0A532UXJ9-F1
#
_cell.length_a   1.000
_cell.length_b   1.000
_cell.length_c   1.000
_cell.angle_alpha   90.00
_cell.angle_beta   90.00
_cell.angle_gamma   90.00
#
_symmetry.space_group_name_H-M   'P 1'
#
loop_
_entity.id
_entity.type
_entity.pdbx_description
1 polymer ?
#
loop_
_entity_poly.entity_id
_entity_poly.type
_entity_poly.pdbx_seq_one_letter_code
_entity_poly.pdbx_strand_id
1 'polypeptide(L)'
;DFRAAERAFRNVAYLRRILTSSAQSRLVIQTFRPRNRLLLWALRGDYESFFASEVRRRRELGYPPYRRLLLFERGLTKSSWDADKFLQVIEHEGAEILGPYAGRRGKTRILVKLRRDLNPGDLINARTLLRSGWQAEVDPTEIL
;
A
#
# COMPACT_ATOMS: atom_id res chain seq x y z
N ASP A 1 4.31 -4.69 -1.66
CA ASP A 1 3.58 -3.43 -1.91
C ASP A 1 2.27 -3.76 -2.60
N PHE A 2 1.14 -3.28 -2.06
CA PHE A 2 -0.19 -3.54 -2.59
C PHE A 2 -0.45 -2.87 -3.96
N ARG A 3 0.26 -1.78 -4.29
CA ARG A 3 0.13 -1.07 -5.58
C ARG A 3 1.06 -1.60 -6.67
N ALA A 4 1.87 -2.62 -6.38
CA ALA A 4 2.86 -3.14 -7.32
C ALA A 4 2.24 -3.60 -8.66
N ALA A 5 1.07 -4.22 -8.61
CA ALA A 5 0.35 -4.67 -9.81
C ALA A 5 -0.05 -3.48 -10.71
N GLU A 6 -0.65 -2.45 -10.11
CA GLU A 6 -1.04 -1.23 -10.82
C GLU A 6 0.16 -0.52 -11.45
N ARG A 7 1.27 -0.39 -10.70
CA ARG A 7 2.51 0.21 -11.23
C ARG A 7 3.08 -0.61 -12.40
N ALA A 8 3.11 -1.93 -12.28
CA ALA A 8 3.58 -2.81 -13.34
C ALA A 8 2.71 -2.70 -14.60
N PHE A 9 1.39 -2.72 -14.45
CA PHE A 9 0.46 -2.55 -15.58
C PHE A 9 0.70 -1.22 -16.28
N ARG A 10 0.75 -0.12 -15.51
CA ARG A 10 0.97 1.24 -16.03
C ARG A 10 2.27 1.35 -16.82
N ASN A 11 3.36 0.83 -16.26
CA ASN A 11 4.68 0.87 -16.90
C ASN A 11 4.68 0.12 -18.23
N VAL A 12 4.18 -1.12 -18.25
CA VAL A 12 4.13 -1.93 -19.48
C VAL A 12 3.19 -1.31 -20.53
N ALA A 13 2.02 -0.84 -20.12
CA ALA A 13 1.06 -0.19 -21.02
C ALA A 13 1.63 1.10 -21.63
N TYR A 14 2.35 1.90 -20.83
CA TYR A 14 3.02 3.13 -21.28
C TYR A 14 4.15 2.82 -22.27
N LEU A 15 5.04 1.89 -21.94
CA LEU A 15 6.12 1.48 -22.84
C LEU A 15 5.58 0.94 -24.17
N ARG A 16 4.53 0.11 -24.12
CA ARG A 16 3.82 -0.35 -25.31
C ARG A 16 3.34 0.84 -26.17
N ARG A 17 2.69 1.83 -25.55
CA ARG A 17 2.18 3.02 -26.26
C ARG A 17 3.31 3.80 -26.95
N ILE A 18 4.43 4.02 -26.27
CA ILE A 18 5.60 4.69 -26.86
C ILE A 18 6.13 3.89 -28.04
N LEU A 19 6.33 2.58 -27.88
CA LEU A 19 6.95 1.74 -28.91
C LEU A 19 6.05 1.56 -30.14
N THR A 20 4.73 1.57 -29.97
CA THR A 20 3.77 1.52 -31.11
C THR A 20 3.84 2.78 -31.98
N SER A 21 4.35 3.90 -31.45
CA SER A 21 4.49 5.16 -32.20
C SER A 21 5.74 5.24 -33.09
N SER A 22 6.63 4.24 -33.04
CA SER A 22 7.86 4.18 -33.83
C SER A 22 7.95 2.87 -34.61
N ALA A 23 8.10 2.96 -35.94
CA ALA A 23 7.93 1.87 -36.91
C ALA A 23 8.92 0.69 -36.77
N GLN A 24 9.94 0.77 -35.90
CA GLN A 24 10.95 -0.28 -35.70
C GLN A 24 11.22 -0.62 -34.22
N SER A 25 10.25 -0.39 -33.34
CA SER A 25 10.43 -0.56 -31.90
C SER A 25 10.22 -2.00 -31.42
N ARG A 26 11.04 -2.47 -30.46
CA ARG A 26 10.85 -3.77 -29.79
C ARG A 26 10.83 -3.59 -28.26
N LEU A 27 9.89 -4.28 -27.60
CA LEU A 27 9.82 -4.38 -26.14
C LEU A 27 10.25 -5.78 -25.71
N VAL A 28 11.27 -5.89 -24.87
CA VAL A 28 11.67 -7.16 -24.25
C VAL A 28 11.30 -7.11 -22.77
N ILE A 29 10.49 -8.07 -22.31
CA ILE A 29 10.11 -8.21 -20.90
C ILE A 29 10.71 -9.50 -20.37
N GLN A 30 11.62 -9.39 -19.40
CA GLN A 30 12.18 -10.53 -18.70
C GLN A 30 11.32 -10.85 -17.48
N THR A 31 10.77 -12.06 -17.43
CA THR A 31 9.96 -12.52 -16.28
C THR A 31 10.04 -14.03 -16.13
N PHE A 32 10.04 -14.50 -14.89
CA PHE A 32 9.88 -15.93 -14.58
C PHE A 32 8.44 -16.43 -14.81
N ARG A 33 7.47 -15.52 -15.02
CA ARG A 33 6.04 -15.87 -15.20
C ARG A 33 5.49 -15.25 -16.50
N PRO A 34 5.88 -15.76 -17.69
CA PRO A 34 5.48 -15.19 -18.98
C PRO A 34 3.97 -15.25 -19.24
N ARG A 35 3.25 -16.17 -18.58
CA ARG A 35 1.78 -16.31 -18.68
C ARG A 35 1.01 -15.51 -17.63
N ASN A 36 1.65 -14.57 -16.93
CA ASN A 36 0.97 -13.74 -15.94
C ASN A 36 -0.08 -12.85 -16.63
N ARG A 37 -1.35 -12.97 -16.21
CA ARG A 37 -2.49 -12.23 -16.78
C ARG A 37 -2.27 -10.71 -16.78
N LEU A 38 -1.61 -10.17 -15.75
CA LEU A 38 -1.29 -8.75 -15.66
C LEU A 38 -0.45 -8.28 -16.84
N LEU A 39 0.59 -9.06 -17.20
CA LEU A 39 1.46 -8.73 -18.32
C LEU A 39 0.70 -8.83 -19.64
N LEU A 40 -0.12 -9.88 -19.81
CA LEU A 40 -0.94 -10.07 -21.01
C LEU A 40 -1.96 -8.93 -21.20
N TRP A 41 -2.63 -8.50 -20.13
CA TRP A 41 -3.55 -7.36 -20.18
C TRP A 41 -2.82 -6.05 -20.51
N ALA A 42 -1.68 -5.79 -19.87
CA ALA A 42 -0.90 -4.59 -20.13
C ALA A 42 -0.38 -4.51 -21.58
N LEU A 43 0.09 -5.64 -22.13
CA LEU A 43 0.53 -5.75 -23.53
C LEU A 43 -0.60 -5.56 -24.55
N ARG A 44 -1.85 -5.85 -24.16
CA ARG A 44 -3.05 -5.64 -25.00
C ARG A 44 -3.68 -4.27 -24.79
N GLY A 45 -3.28 -3.52 -23.77
CA GLY A 45 -3.97 -2.30 -23.35
C GLY A 45 -5.36 -2.58 -22.74
N ASP A 46 -5.59 -3.80 -22.26
CA ASP A 46 -6.86 -4.24 -21.67
C ASP A 46 -6.96 -3.77 -20.21
N TYR A 47 -7.27 -2.49 -20.05
CA TYR A 47 -7.43 -1.86 -18.74
C TYR A 47 -8.64 -2.40 -17.99
N GLU A 48 -9.75 -2.66 -18.68
CA GLU A 48 -11.01 -3.11 -18.08
C GLU A 48 -10.83 -4.45 -17.34
N SER A 49 -10.20 -5.44 -17.99
CA SER A 49 -9.94 -6.73 -17.34
C SER A 49 -8.98 -6.61 -16.16
N PHE A 50 -7.95 -5.77 -16.29
CA PHE A 50 -7.02 -5.50 -15.18
C PHE A 50 -7.77 -4.85 -14.01
N PHE A 51 -8.54 -3.80 -14.26
CA PHE A 51 -9.27 -3.05 -13.25
C PHE A 51 -10.29 -3.94 -12.53
N ALA A 52 -11.08 -4.73 -13.26
CA ALA A 52 -12.05 -5.65 -12.70
C ALA A 52 -11.39 -6.70 -11.78
N SER A 53 -10.21 -7.19 -12.13
CA SER A 53 -9.44 -8.12 -11.30
C SER A 53 -8.85 -7.44 -10.06
N GLU A 54 -8.25 -6.26 -10.24
CA GLU A 54 -7.55 -5.53 -9.18
C GLU A 54 -8.54 -5.00 -8.13
N VAL A 55 -9.67 -4.45 -8.56
CA VAL A 55 -10.69 -3.88 -7.66
C VAL A 55 -11.36 -4.97 -6.82
N ARG A 56 -11.54 -6.17 -7.37
CA ARG A 56 -12.04 -7.34 -6.63
C ARG A 56 -11.04 -7.76 -5.56
N ARG A 57 -9.77 -7.95 -5.96
CA ARG A 57 -8.68 -8.34 -5.05
C ARG A 57 -8.49 -7.32 -3.91
N ARG A 58 -8.56 -6.02 -4.21
CA ARG A 58 -8.45 -4.96 -3.20
C ARG A 58 -9.62 -4.97 -2.23
N ARG A 59 -10.83 -5.31 -2.68
CA ARG A 59 -12.00 -5.47 -1.80
C ARG A 59 -11.79 -6.64 -0.85
N GLU A 60 -11.40 -7.79 -1.38
CA GLU A 60 -11.18 -9.03 -0.61
C GLU A 60 -10.07 -8.86 0.44
N LEU A 61 -9.00 -8.15 0.11
CA LEU A 61 -7.86 -7.96 1.01
C LEU A 61 -7.97 -6.71 1.91
N GLY A 62 -9.02 -5.91 1.75
CA GLY A 62 -9.25 -4.68 2.52
C GLY A 62 -8.24 -3.57 2.23
N TYR A 63 -7.86 -3.39 0.96
CA TYR A 63 -6.97 -2.30 0.53
C TYR A 63 -7.74 -1.11 -0.07
N PRO A 64 -7.13 0.08 -0.16
CA PRO A 64 -7.73 1.23 -0.83
C PRO A 64 -8.21 0.89 -2.25
N PRO A 65 -9.42 1.30 -2.64
CA PRO A 65 -10.22 2.34 -1.99
C PRO A 65 -11.19 1.83 -0.91
N TYR A 66 -11.24 0.54 -0.57
CA TYR A 66 -12.27 0.00 0.32
C TYR A 66 -12.02 0.24 1.80
N ARG A 67 -10.76 0.48 2.17
CA ARG A 67 -10.31 0.88 3.50
C ARG A 67 -9.28 1.99 3.36
N ARG A 68 -9.13 2.78 4.42
CA ARG A 68 -8.00 3.72 4.58
C ARG A 68 -6.79 2.96 5.10
N LEU A 69 -5.60 3.41 4.73
CA LEU A 69 -4.36 2.87 5.29
C LEU A 69 -3.73 3.92 6.20
N LEU A 70 -3.26 3.50 7.37
CA LEU A 70 -2.43 4.32 8.25
C LEU A 70 -1.14 3.59 8.49
N LEU A 71 -0.01 4.23 8.20
CA LEU A 71 1.30 3.71 8.53
C LEU A 71 1.84 4.49 9.72
N PHE A 72 2.00 3.80 10.84
CA PHE A 72 2.69 4.34 11.99
C PHE A 72 4.16 3.91 11.95
N GLU A 73 5.07 4.86 12.06
CA GLU A 73 6.51 4.62 12.16
C GLU A 73 7.08 5.21 13.45
N ARG A 74 7.98 4.46 14.09
CA ARG A 74 8.81 4.95 15.19
C ARG A 74 10.28 4.77 14.88
N GLY A 75 11.06 5.83 15.12
CA GLY A 75 12.52 5.78 15.07
C GLY A 75 13.14 5.00 16.23
N LEU A 76 14.47 4.97 16.28
CA LEU A 76 15.25 4.31 17.34
C LEU A 76 15.26 5.07 18.68
N THR A 77 14.57 6.21 18.77
CA THR A 77 14.54 7.04 19.97
C THR A 77 13.88 6.32 21.13
N LYS A 78 14.45 6.49 22.33
CA LYS A 78 13.88 6.00 23.59
C LYS A 78 12.64 6.83 23.93
N SER A 79 11.47 6.34 23.53
CA SER A 79 10.17 6.79 24.02
C SER A 79 9.72 5.85 25.14
N SER A 80 8.95 6.36 26.11
CA SER A 80 8.26 5.51 27.09
C SER A 80 7.06 4.76 26.50
N TRP A 81 6.74 5.03 25.22
CA TRP A 81 5.73 4.34 24.44
C TRP A 81 6.40 3.32 23.53
N ASP A 82 6.47 2.07 24.01
CA ASP A 82 6.79 0.93 23.19
C ASP A 82 5.64 0.58 22.22
N ALA A 83 5.84 -0.48 21.43
CA ALA A 83 4.84 -0.91 20.47
C ALA A 83 3.56 -1.40 21.15
N ASP A 84 3.67 -2.13 22.26
CA ASP A 84 2.52 -2.73 22.93
C ASP A 84 1.60 -1.67 23.53
N LYS A 85 2.17 -0.66 24.19
CA LYS A 85 1.41 0.48 24.71
C LYS A 85 0.75 1.29 23.59
N PHE A 86 1.41 1.43 22.45
CA PHE A 86 0.84 2.14 21.32
C PHE A 86 -0.31 1.36 20.67
N LEU A 87 -0.18 0.04 20.56
CA LEU A 87 -1.22 -0.85 20.04
C LEU A 87 -2.54 -0.74 20.83
N GLN A 88 -2.46 -0.68 22.17
CA GLN A 88 -3.63 -0.53 23.04
C GLN A 88 -4.41 0.78 22.78
N VAL A 89 -3.74 1.85 22.35
CA VAL A 89 -4.37 3.15 22.12
C VAL A 89 -5.05 3.23 20.77
N ILE A 90 -4.47 2.60 19.75
CA ILE A 90 -5.01 2.61 18.38
C ILE A 90 -6.03 1.49 18.14
N GLU A 91 -6.32 0.69 19.16
CA GLU A 91 -7.34 -0.35 19.12
C GLU A 91 -8.72 0.30 18.99
N HIS A 92 -9.44 -0.06 17.92
CA HIS A 92 -10.73 0.52 17.61
C HIS A 92 -11.58 -0.47 16.81
N GLU A 93 -12.91 -0.45 17.03
CA GLU A 93 -13.84 -1.23 16.22
C GLU A 93 -13.78 -0.76 14.76
N GLY A 94 -13.33 -1.63 13.85
CA GLY A 94 -13.12 -1.28 12.44
C GLY A 94 -11.69 -0.93 12.05
N ALA A 95 -10.73 -1.03 12.98
CA ALA A 95 -9.29 -1.01 12.68
C ALA A 95 -8.74 -2.45 12.66
N GLU A 96 -8.16 -2.86 11.53
CA GLU A 96 -7.35 -4.09 11.44
C GLU A 96 -5.88 -3.69 11.55
N ILE A 97 -5.22 -4.11 12.63
CA ILE A 97 -3.85 -3.75 12.95
C ILE A 97 -2.90 -4.87 12.50
N LEU A 98 -1.86 -4.51 11.76
CA LEU A 98 -0.84 -5.41 11.24
C LEU A 98 0.54 -4.97 11.75
N GLY A 99 1.18 -5.84 12.52
CA GLY A 99 2.48 -5.57 13.15
C GLY A 99 2.42 -5.68 14.68
N PRO A 100 3.44 -5.18 15.39
CA PRO A 100 4.57 -4.41 14.88
C PRO A 100 5.51 -5.24 14.00
N TYR A 101 6.12 -4.61 13.00
CA TYR A 101 7.16 -5.24 12.17
C TYR A 101 8.37 -4.32 12.02
N ALA A 102 9.52 -4.93 11.73
CA ALA A 102 10.74 -4.19 11.46
C ALA A 102 10.61 -3.41 10.14
N GLY A 103 10.70 -2.09 10.22
CA GLY A 103 10.80 -1.19 9.08
C GLY A 103 12.24 -1.00 8.61
N ARG A 104 12.41 -0.10 7.63
CA ARG A 104 13.74 0.25 7.12
C ARG A 104 14.58 0.97 8.19
N ARG A 105 15.89 0.75 8.19
CA ARG A 105 16.86 1.39 9.10
C ARG A 105 16.54 1.19 10.60
N GLY A 106 16.01 0.02 10.97
CA GLY A 106 15.72 -0.33 12.36
C GLY A 106 14.49 0.36 12.95
N LYS A 107 13.68 1.05 12.14
CA LYS A 107 12.40 1.63 12.58
C LYS A 107 11.41 0.53 12.97
N THR A 108 10.51 0.82 13.89
CA THR A 108 9.31 -0.02 14.13
C THR A 108 8.15 0.52 13.30
N ARG A 109 7.39 -0.37 12.66
CA ARG A 109 6.22 -0.02 11.85
C ARG A 109 4.98 -0.76 12.30
N ILE A 110 3.84 -0.10 12.21
CA ILE A 110 2.52 -0.69 12.37
C ILE A 110 1.66 -0.18 11.21
N LEU A 111 1.02 -1.11 10.50
CA LEU A 111 0.08 -0.77 9.43
C LEU A 111 -1.34 -1.00 9.94
N VAL A 112 -2.21 -0.01 9.81
CA VAL A 112 -3.63 -0.14 10.16
C VAL A 112 -4.46 -0.02 8.90
N LYS A 113 -5.36 -0.99 8.67
CA LYS A 113 -6.43 -0.88 7.68
C LYS A 113 -7.69 -0.43 8.41
N LEU A 114 -8.08 0.81 8.17
CA LEU A 114 -9.21 1.45 8.82
C LEU A 114 -10.47 1.39 7.95
N ARG A 115 -11.62 1.07 8.55
CA ARG A 115 -12.93 1.15 7.89
C ARG A 115 -13.13 2.55 7.29
N ARG A 116 -13.66 2.61 6.06
CA ARG A 116 -13.60 3.84 5.24
C ARG A 116 -14.41 5.02 5.79
N ASP A 117 -15.47 4.71 6.53
CA ASP A 117 -16.37 5.66 7.22
C ASP A 117 -15.74 6.30 8.46
N LEU A 118 -14.68 5.69 9.03
CA LEU A 118 -14.00 6.22 10.20
C LEU A 118 -12.93 7.26 9.83
N ASN A 119 -12.74 8.24 10.72
CA ASN A 119 -11.70 9.24 10.57
C ASN A 119 -10.41 8.74 11.25
N PRO A 120 -9.21 8.89 10.64
CA PRO A 120 -7.95 8.61 11.31
C PRO A 120 -7.79 9.28 12.69
N GLY A 121 -8.39 10.47 12.87
CA GLY A 121 -8.40 11.18 14.15
C GLY A 121 -9.16 10.46 15.27
N ASP A 122 -10.08 9.55 14.93
CA ASP A 122 -10.85 8.74 15.90
C ASP A 122 -9.97 7.67 16.55
N LEU A 123 -8.89 7.23 15.86
CA LEU A 123 -7.95 6.23 16.39
C LEU A 123 -6.94 6.84 17.34
N ILE A 124 -6.41 8.02 16.99
CA ILE A 124 -5.43 8.69 17.82
C ILE A 124 -5.44 10.19 17.55
N ASN A 125 -5.60 10.96 18.63
CA ASN A 125 -5.53 12.41 18.55
C ASN A 125 -4.06 12.89 18.39
N ALA A 126 -3.90 14.08 17.81
CA ALA A 126 -2.59 14.66 17.53
C ALA A 126 -1.70 14.82 18.78
N ARG A 127 -2.29 15.11 19.94
CA ARG A 127 -1.53 15.30 21.20
C ARG A 127 -0.94 13.98 21.68
N THR A 128 -1.69 12.88 21.63
CA THR A 128 -1.21 11.54 22.00
C THR A 128 -0.15 11.06 21.02
N LEU A 129 -0.36 11.27 19.72
CA LEU A 129 0.61 10.91 18.68
C LEU A 129 1.96 11.61 18.92
N LEU A 130 1.95 12.94 19.13
CA LEU A 130 3.17 13.71 19.40
C LEU A 130 3.89 13.23 20.68
N ARG A 131 3.17 12.95 21.76
CA ARG A 131 3.75 12.45 23.02
C ARG A 131 4.33 11.04 22.91
N SER A 132 3.77 10.21 22.04
CA SER A 132 4.19 8.83 21.86
C SER A 132 5.53 8.70 21.09
N GLY A 133 5.89 9.72 20.31
CA GLY A 133 7.06 9.70 19.42
C GLY A 133 6.85 8.88 18.14
N TRP A 134 5.63 8.38 17.90
CA TRP A 134 5.23 7.76 16.64
C TRP A 134 4.83 8.83 15.63
N GLN A 135 5.14 8.56 14.37
CA GLN A 135 4.71 9.35 13.21
C GLN A 135 3.62 8.57 12.49
N ALA A 136 2.61 9.27 11.97
CA ALA A 136 1.51 8.67 11.23
C ALA A 136 1.49 9.21 9.80
N GLU A 137 1.44 8.33 8.82
CA GLU A 137 1.17 8.65 7.41
C GLU A 137 -0.22 8.12 7.05
N VAL A 138 -1.09 9.03 6.58
CA VAL A 138 -2.45 8.69 6.14
C VAL A 138 -2.44 8.40 4.65
N ASP A 139 -3.06 7.28 4.27
CA ASP A 139 -3.14 6.76 2.91
C ASP A 139 -1.78 6.69 2.20
N PRO A 140 -0.78 6.00 2.80
CA PRO A 140 0.57 5.91 2.27
C PRO A 140 0.59 5.37 0.84
N THR A 141 1.51 5.90 0.05
CA THR A 141 1.71 5.47 -1.33
C THR A 141 2.51 4.17 -1.42
N GLU A 142 3.33 3.88 -0.40
CA GLU A 142 4.11 2.66 -0.23
C GLU A 142 4.04 2.17 1.22
N ILE A 143 4.00 0.85 1.41
CA ILE A 143 3.91 0.22 2.74
C ILE A 143 5.14 -0.64 3.11
N LEU A 144 6.14 -0.71 2.21
CA LEU A 144 7.39 -1.48 2.36
C LEU A 144 8.61 -0.57 2.48
#